data_AF-A0A7C3KZQ1-F1
#
_entry.id   AF-A0A7C3KZQ1-F1
#
_cell.length_a   1.000
_cell.length_b   1.000
_cell.length_c   1.000
_cell.angle_alpha   90.00
_cell.angle_beta   90.00
_cell.angle_gamma   90.00
#
_symmetry.space_group_name_H-M   'P 1'
#
loop_
_entity.id
_entity.type
_entity.pdbx_description
1 polymer ?
#
loop_
_entity_poly.entity_id
_entity_poly.type
_entity_poly.pdbx_seq_one_letter_code
_entity_poly.pdbx_strand_id
1 'polypeptide(L)'
;MEAFTSRASQPLTSPVRTSRMLANAFGHFDPSGRAFTITNPNTPMPWCNVICNGRFGTVISQNGGGFSWFDDAQHCVLTRWEMDLVRDTHGKFLLLADRDSGALWSLAPAPIRPNYAAYACTHTLGSTTFRTEFDRIEAQWTITVAPD
;
A
#
# COMPACT_ATOMS: atom_id res chain seq x y z
N MET A 1 33.66 53.95 23.22
CA MET A 1 33.75 53.48 21.82
C MET A 1 34.43 52.12 21.89
N GLU A 2 33.66 51.05 22.12
CA GLU A 2 34.17 49.68 22.21
C GLU A 2 33.22 48.74 21.48
N ALA A 3 33.85 47.77 20.80
CA ALA A 3 33.35 47.08 19.63
C ALA A 3 32.35 45.97 19.94
N PHE A 4 31.28 45.89 19.15
CA PHE A 4 30.36 44.76 19.12
C PHE A 4 31.00 43.64 18.29
N THR A 5 31.57 42.64 18.96
CA THR A 5 32.13 41.45 18.31
C THR A 5 30.99 40.57 17.81
N SER A 6 30.79 40.55 16.49
CA SER A 6 29.86 39.66 15.79
C SER A 6 30.22 38.19 16.03
N ARG A 7 29.36 37.46 16.76
CA ARG A 7 29.40 36.00 16.80
C ARG A 7 28.71 35.48 15.55
N ALA A 8 29.48 34.85 14.67
CA ALA A 8 28.96 34.11 13.53
C ALA A 8 27.97 33.03 14.00
N SER A 9 26.73 33.11 13.53
CA SER A 9 25.71 32.09 13.72
C SER A 9 26.10 30.85 12.90
N GLN A 10 26.41 29.76 13.58
CA GLN A 10 26.48 28.44 12.93
C GLN A 10 25.09 28.10 12.37
N PRO A 11 25.00 27.60 11.12
CA PRO A 11 23.72 27.13 10.60
C PRO A 11 23.29 25.89 11.40
N LEU A 12 22.10 25.98 11.98
CA LEU A 12 21.39 24.84 12.55
C LEU A 12 21.09 23.86 11.42
N THR A 13 21.92 22.83 11.23
CA THR A 13 21.57 21.68 10.39
C THR A 13 20.50 20.87 11.14
N SER A 14 19.24 21.26 10.98
CA SER A 14 18.12 20.42 11.40
C SER A 14 18.13 19.12 10.59
N PRO A 15 17.92 17.95 11.22
CA PRO A 15 17.74 16.71 10.46
C PRO A 15 16.51 16.87 9.57
N VAL A 16 16.63 16.51 8.29
CA VAL A 16 15.55 16.56 7.30
C VAL A 16 14.38 15.73 7.84
N ARG A 17 13.37 16.40 8.40
CA ARG A 17 12.07 15.78 8.64
C ARG A 17 11.49 15.51 7.27
N THR A 18 11.53 14.25 6.83
CA THR A 18 10.76 13.80 5.67
C THR A 18 9.29 14.06 5.98
N SER A 19 8.78 15.20 5.53
CA SER A 19 7.43 15.65 5.85
C SER A 19 6.44 14.71 5.19
N ARG A 20 5.81 13.82 5.97
CA ARG A 20 4.68 13.02 5.51
C ARG A 20 3.56 13.99 5.14
N MET A 21 3.21 14.04 3.86
CA MET A 21 2.22 14.98 3.35
C MET A 21 0.81 14.42 3.56
N LEU A 22 -0.14 15.26 3.99
CA LEU A 22 -1.55 14.89 4.18
C LEU A 22 -1.74 13.57 4.96
N ALA A 23 -1.01 13.42 6.07
CA ALA A 23 -1.06 12.23 6.91
C ALA A 23 -2.38 12.15 7.71
N ASN A 24 -2.88 10.94 7.90
CA ASN A 24 -4.02 10.62 8.77
C ASN A 24 -3.74 9.36 9.61
N ALA A 25 -4.74 8.86 10.33
CA ALA A 25 -4.59 7.68 11.20
C ALA A 25 -4.26 6.38 10.45
N PHE A 26 -4.46 6.34 9.14
CA PHE A 26 -4.32 5.13 8.32
C PHE A 26 -3.16 5.19 7.34
N GLY A 27 -2.63 6.37 7.02
CA GLY A 27 -1.59 6.50 6.01
C GLY A 27 -1.17 7.94 5.73
N HIS A 28 -0.37 8.11 4.70
CA HIS A 28 0.11 9.42 4.26
C HIS A 28 0.55 9.40 2.79
N PHE A 29 0.59 10.58 2.18
CA PHE A 29 1.25 10.75 0.90
C PHE A 29 2.78 10.82 1.07
N ASP A 30 3.48 10.42 0.03
CA ASP A 30 4.88 10.75 -0.14
C ASP A 30 5.06 12.26 -0.44
N PRO A 31 6.26 12.82 -0.34
CA PRO A 31 6.49 14.24 -0.62
C PRO A 31 6.16 14.65 -2.06
N SER A 32 6.14 13.72 -3.02
CA SER A 32 5.77 14.02 -4.42
C SER A 32 4.25 14.04 -4.65
N GLY A 33 3.45 13.50 -3.73
CA GLY A 33 2.01 13.32 -3.89
C GLY A 33 1.61 12.23 -4.88
N ARG A 34 2.56 11.43 -5.38
CA ARG A 34 2.32 10.38 -6.39
C ARG A 34 2.11 9.00 -5.77
N ALA A 35 2.36 8.87 -4.47
CA ALA A 35 2.18 7.63 -3.74
C ALA A 35 1.43 7.88 -2.43
N PHE A 36 0.43 7.05 -2.13
CA PHE A 36 -0.22 7.02 -0.83
C PHE A 36 0.11 5.70 -0.12
N THR A 37 0.74 5.79 1.06
CA THR A 37 1.11 4.63 1.87
C THR A 37 0.12 4.45 3.01
N ILE A 38 -0.60 3.34 3.00
CA ILE A 38 -1.49 2.87 4.07
C ILE A 38 -0.66 2.05 5.04
N THR A 39 -0.53 2.52 6.29
CA THR A 39 0.24 1.86 7.36
C THR A 39 -0.64 1.12 8.36
N ASN A 40 -1.96 1.38 8.36
CA ASN A 40 -2.94 0.63 9.15
C ASN A 40 -4.02 0.07 8.21
N PRO A 41 -4.15 -1.27 8.07
CA PRO A 41 -5.09 -1.87 7.12
C PRO A 41 -6.56 -1.73 7.53
N ASN A 42 -6.84 -1.39 8.79
CA ASN A 42 -8.20 -1.25 9.34
C ASN A 42 -8.83 0.10 8.97
N THR A 43 -8.79 0.46 7.68
CA THR A 43 -9.43 1.68 7.18
C THR A 43 -10.96 1.60 7.34
N PRO A 44 -11.67 2.74 7.43
CA PRO A 44 -13.12 2.74 7.64
C PRO A 44 -13.91 2.07 6.51
N MET A 45 -13.32 2.06 5.30
CA MET A 45 -13.81 1.42 4.08
C MET A 45 -12.60 0.93 3.28
N PRO A 46 -12.75 -0.04 2.37
CA PRO A 46 -11.69 -0.41 1.44
C PRO A 46 -11.19 0.80 0.65
N TRP A 47 -9.88 1.03 0.70
CA TRP A 47 -9.20 2.04 -0.10
C TRP A 47 -8.56 1.32 -1.27
N CYS A 48 -9.01 1.66 -2.47
CA CYS A 48 -8.67 0.94 -3.69
C CYS A 48 -7.81 1.77 -4.63
N ASN A 49 -6.98 1.07 -5.39
CA ASN A 49 -6.30 1.58 -6.57
C ASN A 49 -6.88 0.95 -7.83
N VAL A 50 -6.89 1.71 -8.91
CA VAL A 50 -7.31 1.27 -10.24
C VAL A 50 -6.10 1.32 -11.15
N ILE A 51 -5.74 0.18 -11.73
CA ILE A 51 -4.57 0.01 -12.57
C ILE A 51 -5.04 -0.52 -13.91
N CYS A 52 -4.77 0.19 -15.01
CA CYS A 52 -5.28 -0.14 -16.34
C CYS A 52 -4.30 0.32 -17.42
N ASN A 53 -4.14 -0.46 -18.48
CA ASN A 53 -3.39 -0.08 -19.68
C ASN A 53 -4.30 0.37 -20.86
N GLY A 54 -5.59 0.54 -20.61
CA GLY A 54 -6.60 0.90 -21.60
C GLY A 54 -7.46 -0.29 -22.07
N ARG A 55 -6.94 -1.52 -22.00
CA ARG A 55 -7.71 -2.74 -22.32
C ARG A 55 -7.84 -3.66 -21.13
N PHE A 56 -6.74 -4.06 -20.52
CA PHE A 56 -6.78 -4.82 -19.27
C PHE A 56 -6.73 -3.88 -18.09
N GLY A 57 -7.53 -4.17 -17.07
CA GLY A 57 -7.42 -3.45 -15.81
C GLY A 57 -7.73 -4.29 -14.59
N THR A 58 -7.35 -3.75 -13.43
CA THR A 58 -7.62 -4.32 -12.13
C THR A 58 -7.93 -3.23 -11.11
N VAL A 59 -8.88 -3.53 -10.24
CA VAL A 59 -9.03 -2.87 -8.94
C VAL A 59 -8.28 -3.72 -7.91
N ILE A 60 -7.57 -3.07 -6.99
CA ILE A 60 -6.94 -3.72 -5.84
C ILE A 60 -7.09 -2.83 -4.60
N SER A 61 -7.64 -3.38 -3.53
CA SER A 61 -7.75 -2.70 -2.23
C SER A 61 -6.53 -2.91 -1.36
N GLN A 62 -6.42 -2.18 -0.26
CA GLN A 62 -5.43 -2.43 0.78
C GLN A 62 -5.60 -3.78 1.49
N ASN A 63 -6.73 -4.48 1.34
CA ASN A 63 -6.87 -5.85 1.85
C ASN A 63 -6.47 -6.92 0.81
N GLY A 64 -6.18 -6.54 -0.44
CA GLY A 64 -6.00 -7.49 -1.55
C GLY A 64 -7.29 -7.84 -2.28
N GLY A 65 -8.41 -7.21 -1.90
CA GLY A 65 -9.69 -7.34 -2.58
C GLY A 65 -9.72 -6.61 -3.93
N GLY A 66 -10.74 -6.87 -4.74
CA GLY A 66 -10.93 -6.26 -6.05
C GLY A 66 -11.06 -7.29 -7.17
N PHE A 67 -11.07 -6.80 -8.40
CA PHE A 67 -11.35 -7.62 -9.58
C PHE A 67 -10.54 -7.15 -10.78
N SER A 68 -10.53 -7.97 -11.84
CA SER A 68 -9.89 -7.66 -13.11
C SER A 68 -10.89 -7.79 -14.24
N TRP A 69 -10.66 -7.04 -15.33
CA TRP A 69 -11.48 -7.05 -16.53
C TRP A 69 -10.61 -6.93 -17.78
N PHE A 70 -11.23 -7.19 -18.93
CA PHE A 70 -10.64 -6.97 -20.25
C PHE A 70 -11.62 -6.23 -21.15
N ASP A 71 -11.19 -5.15 -21.79
CA ASP A 71 -11.95 -4.18 -22.58
C ASP A 71 -13.07 -3.43 -21.81
N ASP A 72 -13.96 -4.12 -21.08
CA ASP A 72 -15.10 -3.52 -20.38
C ASP A 72 -15.22 -4.02 -18.93
N ALA A 73 -15.21 -3.09 -17.96
CA ALA A 73 -15.25 -3.40 -16.53
C ALA A 73 -16.62 -3.87 -16.01
N GLN A 74 -17.69 -3.70 -16.78
CA GLN A 74 -19.05 -4.14 -16.46
C GLN A 74 -19.39 -5.45 -17.16
N HIS A 75 -19.01 -5.60 -18.42
CA HIS A 75 -19.43 -6.72 -19.27
C HIS A 75 -18.38 -7.84 -19.40
N CYS A 76 -17.10 -7.51 -19.22
CA CYS A 76 -15.98 -8.42 -19.49
C CYS A 76 -15.09 -8.59 -18.25
N VAL A 77 -15.73 -8.87 -17.12
CA VAL A 77 -15.08 -9.14 -15.83
C VAL A 77 -14.43 -10.53 -15.86
N LEU A 78 -13.13 -10.60 -15.56
CA LEU A 78 -12.31 -11.82 -15.58
C LEU A 78 -12.28 -12.54 -14.24
N THR A 79 -12.16 -11.79 -13.14
CA THR A 79 -12.21 -12.33 -11.78
C THR A 79 -13.44 -11.78 -11.09
N ARG A 80 -14.13 -12.60 -10.28
CA ARG A 80 -15.38 -12.20 -9.61
C ARG A 80 -15.27 -10.80 -8.96
N TRP A 81 -16.24 -9.95 -9.27
CA TRP A 81 -16.47 -8.69 -8.56
C TRP A 81 -17.56 -8.89 -7.52
N GLU A 82 -17.32 -8.40 -6.31
CA GLU A 82 -18.30 -8.37 -5.23
C GLU A 82 -18.14 -7.07 -4.43
N MET A 83 -19.22 -6.29 -4.30
CA MET A 83 -19.23 -5.07 -3.49
C MET A 83 -19.45 -5.37 -2.01
N ASP A 84 -18.54 -6.14 -1.41
CA ASP A 84 -18.53 -6.34 0.03
C ASP A 84 -17.63 -5.31 0.70
N LEU A 85 -18.21 -4.16 1.05
CA LEU A 85 -17.51 -3.05 1.72
C LEU A 85 -17.16 -3.36 3.18
N VAL A 86 -17.69 -4.44 3.75
CA VAL A 86 -17.44 -4.85 5.13
C VAL A 86 -16.27 -5.83 5.19
N ARG A 87 -16.30 -6.87 4.36
CA ARG A 87 -15.30 -7.94 4.39
C ARG A 87 -14.15 -7.69 3.45
N ASP A 88 -14.41 -7.24 2.22
CA ASP A 88 -13.38 -7.03 1.20
C ASP A 88 -12.46 -8.26 1.01
N THR A 89 -13.07 -9.45 0.97
CA THR A 89 -12.38 -10.76 0.93
C THR A 89 -12.45 -11.46 -0.43
N HIS A 90 -12.77 -10.74 -1.49
CA HIS A 90 -12.77 -11.27 -2.86
C HIS A 90 -11.75 -10.50 -3.70
N GLY A 91 -10.70 -11.18 -4.12
CA GLY A 91 -9.65 -10.55 -4.92
C GLY A 91 -8.47 -11.45 -5.18
N LYS A 92 -7.28 -10.86 -5.11
CA LYS A 92 -6.01 -11.52 -5.43
C LYS A 92 -5.31 -11.78 -4.11
N PHE A 93 -4.98 -13.03 -3.84
CA PHE A 93 -4.34 -13.41 -2.59
C PHE A 93 -3.05 -14.18 -2.88
N LEU A 94 -1.97 -13.75 -2.24
CA LEU A 94 -0.72 -14.48 -2.21
C LEU A 94 -0.50 -14.95 -0.78
N LEU A 95 -0.45 -16.27 -0.60
CA LEU A 95 -0.22 -16.91 0.70
C LEU A 95 1.23 -17.38 0.78
N LEU A 96 1.85 -17.15 1.93
CA LEU A 96 3.13 -17.75 2.30
C LEU A 96 2.90 -18.79 3.38
N ALA A 97 3.59 -19.93 3.23
CA ALA A 97 3.60 -21.01 4.19
C ALA A 97 5.04 -21.29 4.59
N ASP A 98 5.34 -21.15 5.88
CA ASP A 98 6.59 -21.63 6.45
C ASP A 98 6.42 -23.09 6.87
N ARG A 99 7.25 -23.96 6.30
CA ARG A 99 7.18 -25.40 6.54
C ARG A 99 7.81 -25.81 7.88
N ASP A 100 8.72 -25.00 8.41
CA ASP A 100 9.43 -25.33 9.64
C ASP A 100 8.58 -24.99 10.86
N SER A 101 7.94 -23.81 10.88
CA SER A 101 6.99 -23.41 11.93
C SER A 101 5.57 -23.93 11.71
N GLY A 102 5.20 -24.27 10.45
CA GLY A 102 3.83 -24.59 10.05
C GLY A 102 2.93 -23.37 9.89
N ALA A 103 3.47 -22.15 9.94
CA ALA A 103 2.70 -20.92 9.79
C ALA A 103 2.19 -20.73 8.36
N LEU A 104 0.97 -20.21 8.22
CA LEU A 104 0.36 -19.83 6.95
C LEU A 104 -0.23 -18.42 7.09
N TRP A 105 0.17 -17.49 6.22
CA TRP A 105 -0.33 -16.12 6.24
C TRP A 105 -0.49 -15.56 4.83
N SER A 106 -1.32 -14.53 4.69
CA SER A 106 -1.50 -13.79 3.44
C SER A 106 -0.55 -12.60 3.40
N LEU A 107 -0.15 -12.16 2.19
CA LEU A 107 0.69 -10.96 1.99
C LEU A 107 -0.10 -9.66 1.87
N ALA A 108 -1.41 -9.77 1.69
CA ALA A 108 -2.36 -8.71 1.94
C ALA A 108 -3.27 -9.14 3.10
N PRO A 109 -3.93 -8.22 3.82
CA PRO A 109 -4.77 -8.55 4.96
C PRO A 109 -5.79 -9.65 4.69
N ALA A 110 -6.51 -9.66 3.57
CA ALA A 110 -7.38 -10.78 3.24
C ALA A 110 -6.58 -11.94 2.59
N PRO A 111 -7.01 -13.20 2.78
CA PRO A 111 -8.18 -13.63 3.55
C PRO A 111 -7.87 -13.95 5.02
N ILE A 112 -6.59 -14.12 5.41
CA ILE A 112 -6.21 -14.68 6.73
C ILE A 112 -6.22 -13.63 7.84
N ARG A 113 -5.96 -12.36 7.51
CA ARG A 113 -5.82 -11.24 8.45
C ARG A 113 -4.77 -11.48 9.52
N PRO A 114 -3.52 -11.81 9.14
CA PRO A 114 -2.46 -12.04 10.10
C PRO A 114 -2.13 -10.75 10.87
N ASN A 115 -1.66 -10.91 12.10
CA ASN A 115 -1.10 -9.80 12.87
C ASN A 115 0.35 -9.56 12.43
N TYR A 116 0.55 -8.74 11.40
CA TYR A 116 1.88 -8.42 10.89
C TYR A 116 2.73 -7.70 11.95
N ALA A 117 4.02 -8.01 11.99
CA ALA A 117 5.01 -7.21 12.73
C ALA A 117 5.19 -5.83 12.09
N ALA A 118 5.11 -5.75 10.75
CA ALA A 118 5.09 -4.52 9.99
C ALA A 118 4.16 -4.65 8.79
N TYR A 119 3.44 -3.57 8.46
CA TYR A 119 2.53 -3.53 7.31
C TYR A 119 2.60 -2.18 6.61
N ALA A 120 2.67 -2.21 5.28
CA ALA A 120 2.40 -1.06 4.43
C ALA A 120 1.79 -1.49 3.09
N CYS A 121 0.74 -0.81 2.65
CA CYS A 121 0.22 -0.89 1.28
C CYS A 121 0.39 0.46 0.60
N THR A 122 1.21 0.51 -0.44
CA THR A 122 1.48 1.75 -1.19
C THR A 122 0.74 1.71 -2.51
N HIS A 123 -0.22 2.62 -2.68
CA HIS A 123 -0.85 2.89 -3.96
C HIS A 123 -0.07 3.97 -4.69
N THR A 124 0.31 3.70 -5.94
CA THR A 124 0.93 4.64 -6.85
C THR A 124 0.14 4.67 -8.16
N LEU A 125 0.43 5.63 -9.02
CA LEU A 125 -0.06 5.60 -10.39
C LEU A 125 0.46 4.34 -11.09
N GLY A 126 -0.45 3.44 -11.46
CA GLY A 126 -0.14 2.23 -12.21
C GLY A 126 0.32 1.02 -11.37
N SER A 127 0.52 1.14 -10.05
CA SER A 127 0.85 -0.03 -9.24
C SER A 127 0.43 0.07 -7.77
N THR A 128 0.25 -1.08 -7.14
CA THR A 128 0.06 -1.23 -5.70
C THR A 128 1.12 -2.18 -5.15
N THR A 129 1.81 -1.79 -4.08
CA THR A 129 2.81 -2.65 -3.42
C THR A 129 2.47 -2.88 -1.96
N PHE A 130 2.34 -4.15 -1.59
CA PHE A 130 2.30 -4.60 -0.20
C PHE A 130 3.71 -4.86 0.29
N ARG A 131 4.03 -4.36 1.48
CA ARG A 131 5.23 -4.69 2.26
C ARG A 131 4.75 -5.18 3.61
N THR A 132 5.12 -6.41 3.94
CA THR A 132 4.69 -7.05 5.19
C THR A 132 5.86 -7.74 5.85
N GLU A 133 5.81 -7.82 7.17
CA GLU A 133 6.67 -8.66 7.97
C GLU A 133 5.80 -9.56 8.84
N PHE A 134 6.03 -10.86 8.77
CA PHE A 134 5.38 -11.84 9.64
C PHE A 134 6.42 -12.88 10.04
N ASP A 135 6.55 -13.15 11.34
CA ASP A 135 7.55 -14.08 11.89
C ASP A 135 8.97 -13.87 11.35
N ARG A 136 9.42 -12.60 11.32
CA ARG A 136 10.74 -12.16 10.79
C ARG A 136 10.96 -12.41 9.29
N ILE A 137 9.92 -12.79 8.56
CA ILE A 137 9.94 -12.92 7.11
C ILE A 137 9.36 -11.63 6.52
N GLU A 138 10.24 -10.86 5.90
CA GLU A 138 9.85 -9.72 5.08
C GLU A 138 9.41 -10.17 3.70
N ALA A 139 8.28 -9.65 3.23
CA ALA A 139 7.77 -9.92 1.90
C ALA A 139 7.31 -8.62 1.24
N GLN A 140 7.62 -8.50 -0.05
CA GLN A 140 7.12 -7.44 -0.92
C GLN A 140 6.34 -8.07 -2.08
N TRP A 141 5.12 -7.61 -2.29
CA TRP A 141 4.28 -8.03 -3.39
C TRP A 141 3.72 -6.83 -4.15
N THR A 142 4.08 -6.71 -5.42
CA THR A 142 3.64 -5.60 -6.29
C THR A 142 2.67 -6.11 -7.34
N ILE A 143 1.54 -5.41 -7.48
CA ILE A 143 0.52 -5.61 -8.50
C ILE A 143 0.61 -4.41 -9.45
N THR A 144 0.74 -4.71 -10.74
CA THR A 144 0.74 -3.73 -11.83
C THR A 144 0.07 -4.34 -13.05
N VAL A 145 -0.26 -3.51 -14.04
CA VAL A 145 -0.63 -3.94 -15.37
C VAL A 145 0.50 -3.54 -16.30
N ALA A 146 1.00 -4.48 -17.10
CA ALA A 146 2.06 -4.20 -18.04
C ALA A 146 1.61 -3.13 -19.05
N PRO A 147 2.48 -2.16 -19.39
CA PRO A 147 2.29 -1.41 -20.63
C PRO A 147 2.40 -2.40 -21.80
N ASP A 148 1.59 -2.21 -22.83
CA ASP A 148 1.43 -3.15 -23.97
C ASP A 148 2.77 -3.64 -24.58
#